data_AF-A0A4Y9Z9Z4-F1
#
_entry.id   AF-A0A4Y9Z9Z4-F1
#
_cell.length_a   1.000
_cell.length_b   1.000
_cell.length_c   1.000
_cell.angle_alpha   90.00
_cell.angle_beta   90.00
_cell.angle_gamma   90.00
#
_symmetry.space_group_name_H-M   'P 1'
#
loop_
_entity.id
_entity.type
_entity.pdbx_description
1 polymer ?
#
loop_
_entity_poly.entity_id
_entity_poly.type
_entity_poly.pdbx_seq_one_letter_code
_entity_poly.pdbx_strand_id
1 'polypeptide(L)'
;MADVSDPKINEAYEDVRSDKTETNWMLIDYETDRSDKLTLTQTGTGGLAELQEVLDPSKASYAYVRVSYSNDKESQREKFILVVWIGSGCKVMRKAKISVHSADVKSVLRVFSIEVAARDTDDLKEEPIVVRLRKTRDAGWRCELRWRMMAVYYSTAVPFFGLLVAYTLLSHTLCYTIESNVKYRLYFPEGVRSYNALRTPACEYRADLAQIHP
;
A
#
# COMPACT_ATOMS: atom_id res chain seq x y z
N MET A 1 7.29 17.76 -0.11
CA MET A 1 6.10 17.36 -0.87
C MET A 1 6.42 17.53 -2.33
N ALA A 2 6.15 16.48 -3.10
CA ALA A 2 6.17 16.58 -4.55
C ALA A 2 4.94 17.36 -5.04
N ASP A 3 5.11 18.12 -6.10
CA ASP A 3 3.98 18.72 -6.82
C ASP A 3 3.52 17.72 -7.87
N VAL A 4 2.31 17.19 -7.68
CA VAL A 4 1.65 16.19 -8.55
C VAL A 4 0.36 16.78 -9.13
N SER A 5 0.27 18.11 -9.18
CA SER A 5 -0.97 18.83 -9.53
C SER A 5 -1.24 18.87 -11.04
N ASP A 6 -0.35 18.31 -11.86
CA ASP A 6 -0.49 18.35 -13.32
C ASP A 6 -1.72 17.56 -13.80
N PRO A 7 -2.67 18.20 -14.52
CA PRO A 7 -3.90 17.53 -14.96
C PRO A 7 -3.62 16.37 -15.92
N LYS A 8 -2.52 16.44 -16.67
CA LYS A 8 -2.07 15.38 -17.59
C LYS A 8 -1.83 14.04 -16.90
N ILE A 9 -1.40 14.05 -15.63
CA ILE A 9 -1.19 12.83 -14.85
C ILE A 9 -2.53 12.16 -14.56
N ASN A 10 -3.56 12.95 -14.22
CA ASN A 10 -4.89 12.44 -13.97
C ASN A 10 -5.54 11.90 -15.25
N GLU A 11 -5.38 12.59 -16.37
CA GLU A 11 -5.86 12.14 -17.68
C GLU A 11 -5.23 10.80 -18.06
N ALA A 12 -3.89 10.70 -18.03
CA ALA A 12 -3.19 9.45 -18.35
C ALA A 12 -3.51 8.32 -17.36
N TYR A 13 -3.75 8.64 -16.08
CA TYR A 13 -4.16 7.65 -15.08
C TYR A 13 -5.54 7.07 -15.37
N GLU A 14 -6.51 7.91 -15.74
CA GLU A 14 -7.85 7.45 -16.12
C GLU A 14 -7.81 6.68 -17.45
N ASP A 15 -6.93 7.05 -18.38
CA ASP A 15 -6.71 6.29 -19.62
C ASP A 15 -6.20 4.88 -19.34
N VAL A 16 -5.14 4.71 -18.55
CA VAL A 16 -4.60 3.38 -18.18
C VAL A 16 -5.64 2.53 -17.45
N ARG A 17 -6.54 3.16 -16.70
CA ARG A 17 -7.63 2.48 -15.98
C ARG A 17 -8.80 2.11 -16.89
N SER A 18 -9.00 2.85 -17.97
CA SER A 18 -10.10 2.65 -18.90
C SER A 18 -9.78 1.51 -19.87
N ASP A 19 -10.58 0.45 -19.83
CA ASP A 19 -10.50 -0.67 -20.78
C ASP A 19 -10.77 -0.28 -22.23
N LYS A 20 -11.20 0.97 -22.47
CA LYS A 20 -11.50 1.50 -23.81
C LYS A 20 -10.26 1.99 -24.53
N THR A 21 -9.18 2.25 -23.82
CA THR A 21 -7.94 2.75 -24.40
C THR A 21 -6.89 1.65 -24.39
N GLU A 22 -6.03 1.64 -25.41
CA GLU A 22 -4.95 0.66 -25.54
C GLU A 22 -3.75 0.99 -24.62
N THR A 23 -3.82 2.10 -23.89
CA THR A 23 -2.76 2.57 -22.99
C THR A 23 -2.60 1.64 -21.81
N ASN A 24 -1.44 0.99 -21.71
CA ASN A 24 -1.16 0.01 -20.68
C ASN A 24 -0.25 0.56 -19.58
N TRP A 25 0.56 1.56 -19.90
CA TRP A 25 1.47 2.14 -18.92
C TRP A 25 1.66 3.64 -19.11
N MET A 26 2.09 4.28 -18.02
CA MET A 26 2.50 5.68 -17.99
C MET A 26 3.76 5.84 -17.15
N LEU A 27 4.61 6.78 -17.53
CA LEU A 27 5.84 7.15 -16.85
C LEU A 27 5.79 8.62 -16.43
N ILE A 28 6.08 8.83 -15.16
CA ILE A 28 6.12 10.13 -14.50
C ILE A 28 7.56 10.37 -14.04
N ASP A 29 8.17 11.43 -14.55
CA ASP A 29 9.51 11.86 -14.15
C ASP A 29 9.49 13.22 -13.47
N TYR A 30 10.63 13.57 -12.88
CA TYR A 30 10.85 14.93 -12.41
C TYR A 30 11.20 15.83 -13.60
N GLU A 31 10.58 17.02 -13.66
CA GLU A 31 10.85 18.03 -14.69
C GLU A 31 12.33 18.44 -14.71
N THR A 32 12.96 18.53 -13.53
CA THR A 32 14.37 18.88 -13.37
C THR A 32 14.93 18.25 -12.09
N ASP A 33 16.23 17.99 -12.03
CA ASP A 33 16.92 17.44 -10.85
C ASP A 33 16.77 18.29 -9.57
N ARG A 34 16.44 19.57 -9.73
CA ARG A 34 16.27 20.54 -8.63
C ARG A 34 14.81 20.75 -8.26
N SER A 35 13.88 20.65 -9.20
CA SER A 35 12.45 20.77 -8.92
C SER A 35 11.94 19.49 -8.28
N ASP A 36 10.89 19.62 -7.47
CA ASP A 36 10.14 18.49 -6.91
C ASP A 36 8.79 18.34 -7.65
N LYS A 37 8.72 18.86 -8.89
CA LYS A 37 7.55 18.77 -9.78
C LYS A 37 7.62 17.48 -10.59
N LEU A 38 6.51 16.74 -10.61
CA LEU A 38 6.35 15.52 -11.39
C LEU A 38 5.55 15.80 -12.64
N THR A 39 6.08 15.40 -13.79
CA THR A 39 5.47 15.59 -15.11
C THR A 39 5.31 14.24 -15.80
N LEU A 40 4.24 14.10 -16.59
CA LEU A 40 4.06 12.94 -17.46
C LEU A 40 5.07 13.01 -18.61
N THR A 41 5.93 11.99 -18.72
CA THR A 41 6.96 11.92 -19.76
C THR A 41 6.46 11.14 -20.96
N GLN A 42 5.99 9.91 -20.73
CA GLN A 42 5.62 8.97 -21.78
C GLN A 42 4.45 8.10 -21.33
N THR A 43 3.65 7.68 -22.32
CA THR A 43 2.60 6.68 -22.20
C THR A 43 2.77 5.70 -23.34
N GLY A 44 2.38 4.44 -23.13
CA GLY A 44 2.55 3.40 -24.15
C GLY A 44 1.66 2.19 -23.94
N THR A 45 1.73 1.26 -24.90
CA THR A 45 0.88 0.08 -24.98
C THR A 45 1.66 -1.23 -24.82
N GLY A 46 3.00 -1.20 -24.86
CA GLY A 46 3.89 -2.36 -24.77
C GLY A 46 4.14 -2.92 -23.37
N GLY A 47 3.41 -2.42 -22.36
CA GLY A 47 3.45 -2.93 -20.98
C GLY A 47 4.82 -2.84 -20.31
N LEU A 48 5.24 -3.92 -19.65
CA LEU A 48 6.49 -3.97 -18.88
C LEU A 48 7.76 -4.05 -19.76
N ALA A 49 7.66 -4.61 -20.96
CA ALA A 49 8.82 -4.75 -21.85
C ALA A 49 9.28 -3.39 -22.38
N GLU A 50 8.33 -2.58 -22.87
CA GLU A 50 8.60 -1.22 -23.33
C GLU A 50 9.08 -0.33 -22.18
N LEU A 51 8.52 -0.52 -20.98
CA LEU A 51 8.97 0.20 -19.79
C LEU A 51 10.46 -0.01 -19.50
N GLN A 52 10.98 -1.23 -19.66
CA GLN A 52 12.40 -1.51 -19.40
C GLN A 52 13.34 -0.75 -20.32
N GLU A 53 12.93 -0.49 -21.56
CA GLU A 53 13.74 0.22 -22.56
C GLU A 53 13.73 1.74 -22.34
N VAL A 54 12.62 2.27 -21.81
CA VAL A 54 12.43 3.72 -21.61
C VAL A 54 13.08 4.22 -20.31
N LEU A 55 13.36 3.33 -19.36
CA LEU A 55 13.86 3.73 -18.03
C LEU A 55 15.33 4.16 -18.03
N ASP A 56 15.54 5.41 -17.61
CA ASP A 56 16.87 5.98 -17.43
C ASP A 56 17.47 5.59 -16.06
N PRO A 57 18.66 4.94 -15.99
CA PRO A 57 19.31 4.62 -14.71
C PRO A 57 19.92 5.84 -14.01
N SER A 58 19.98 6.99 -14.70
CA SER A 58 20.47 8.25 -14.14
C SER A 58 19.42 8.99 -13.33
N LYS A 59 18.14 8.68 -13.54
CA LYS A 59 17.00 9.39 -12.95
C LYS A 59 16.22 8.48 -12.01
N ALA A 60 15.28 9.08 -11.29
CA ALA A 60 14.31 8.35 -10.49
C ALA A 60 12.92 8.70 -11.02
N SER A 61 12.08 7.69 -11.15
CA SER A 61 10.85 7.77 -11.94
C SER A 61 9.75 6.98 -11.26
N TYR A 62 8.50 7.33 -11.55
CA TYR A 62 7.34 6.55 -11.15
C TYR A 62 6.64 6.03 -12.39
N ALA A 63 6.37 4.74 -12.43
CA ALA A 63 5.63 4.13 -13.51
C ALA A 63 4.37 3.48 -12.97
N TYR A 64 3.30 3.56 -13.74
CA TYR A 64 2.03 2.92 -13.43
C TYR A 64 1.66 2.02 -14.61
N VAL A 65 1.50 0.73 -14.33
CA VAL A 65 1.38 -0.31 -15.35
C VAL A 65 0.18 -1.20 -15.06
N ARG A 66 -0.60 -1.46 -16.10
CA ARG A 66 -1.65 -2.49 -16.12
C ARG A 66 -1.04 -3.80 -16.59
N VAL A 67 -1.18 -4.84 -15.76
CA VAL A 67 -0.73 -6.19 -16.07
C VAL A 67 -1.95 -7.10 -16.07
N SER A 68 -2.23 -7.70 -17.22
CA SER A 68 -3.20 -8.78 -17.35
C SER A 68 -2.46 -10.10 -17.19
N TYR A 69 -2.87 -10.93 -16.23
CA TYR A 69 -2.38 -12.30 -16.16
C TYR A 69 -3.56 -13.26 -16.14
N SER A 70 -3.47 -14.29 -16.98
CA SER A 70 -4.44 -15.38 -17.00
C SER A 70 -4.01 -16.42 -15.96
N ASN A 71 -4.88 -16.67 -14.98
CA ASN A 71 -4.65 -17.72 -14.00
C ASN A 71 -5.44 -18.99 -14.34
N ASP A 72 -6.61 -18.83 -14.97
CA ASP A 72 -7.50 -19.88 -15.45
C ASP A 72 -8.09 -19.46 -16.81
N LYS A 73 -8.59 -20.43 -17.61
CA LYS A 73 -9.17 -20.20 -18.94
C LYS A 73 -10.33 -19.20 -18.97
N GLU A 74 -10.97 -18.92 -17.83
CA GLU A 74 -12.16 -18.05 -17.71
C GLU A 74 -11.94 -16.76 -16.90
N SER A 75 -10.78 -16.54 -16.27
CA SER A 75 -10.55 -15.31 -15.49
C SER A 75 -9.23 -14.65 -15.84
N GLN A 76 -9.26 -13.89 -16.93
CA GLN A 76 -8.29 -12.81 -17.10
C GLN A 76 -8.67 -11.70 -16.13
N ARG A 77 -7.77 -11.40 -15.19
CA ARG A 77 -7.93 -10.31 -14.25
C ARG A 77 -6.79 -9.36 -14.44
N GLU A 78 -7.15 -8.10 -14.53
CA GLU A 78 -6.19 -7.03 -14.66
C GLU A 78 -5.85 -6.50 -13.29
N LYS A 79 -4.56 -6.25 -13.12
CA LYS A 79 -4.02 -5.69 -11.89
C LYS A 79 -3.16 -4.50 -12.25
N PHE A 80 -3.33 -3.45 -11.48
CA PHE A 80 -2.54 -2.25 -11.58
C PHE A 80 -1.36 -2.31 -10.63
N ILE A 81 -0.21 -1.87 -11.11
CA ILE A 81 1.07 -1.92 -10.41
C ILE A 81 1.66 -0.53 -10.41
N LEU A 82 2.09 -0.09 -9.22
CA LEU A 82 2.90 1.11 -9.07
C LEU A 82 4.36 0.70 -8.97
N VAL A 83 5.17 1.14 -9.92
CA VAL A 83 6.61 0.91 -9.95
C VAL A 83 7.31 2.19 -9.52
N VAL A 84 8.18 2.07 -8.50
CA VAL A 84 9.07 3.14 -8.06
C VAL A 84 10.46 2.80 -8.56
N TRP A 85 10.92 3.51 -9.58
CA TRP A 85 12.23 3.32 -10.18
C TRP A 85 13.29 4.18 -9.48
N ILE A 86 14.35 3.53 -8.99
CA ILE A 86 15.49 4.18 -8.36
C ILE A 86 16.75 3.82 -9.15
N GLY A 87 17.08 4.65 -10.15
CA GLY A 87 18.28 4.46 -10.93
C GLY A 87 19.56 4.48 -10.08
N SER A 88 20.54 3.65 -10.44
CA SER A 88 21.83 3.55 -9.74
C SER A 88 22.55 4.90 -9.67
N GLY A 89 22.49 5.67 -10.77
CA GLY A 89 23.12 6.97 -10.95
C GLY A 89 22.35 8.15 -10.37
N CYS A 90 21.18 7.95 -9.76
CA CYS A 90 20.41 9.09 -9.26
C CYS A 90 21.04 9.72 -8.02
N LYS A 91 20.91 11.05 -7.91
CA LYS A 91 21.49 11.85 -6.83
C LYS A 91 21.01 11.37 -5.47
N VAL A 92 21.92 11.26 -4.49
CA VAL A 92 21.63 10.78 -3.13
C VAL A 92 20.46 11.53 -2.48
N MET A 93 20.39 12.85 -2.67
CA MET A 93 19.29 13.68 -2.17
C MET A 93 17.93 13.27 -2.76
N ARG A 94 17.89 12.84 -4.03
CA ARG A 94 16.66 12.37 -4.68
C ARG A 94 16.20 11.03 -4.10
N LYS A 95 17.14 10.11 -3.87
CA LYS A 95 16.86 8.82 -3.20
C LYS A 95 16.19 9.00 -1.84
N ALA A 96 16.61 10.01 -1.06
CA ALA A 96 15.98 10.32 0.22
C ALA A 96 14.56 10.88 0.07
N LYS A 97 14.36 11.81 -0.88
CA LYS A 97 13.06 12.44 -1.12
C LYS A 97 12.01 11.49 -1.70
N ILE A 98 12.43 10.45 -2.42
CA ILE A 98 11.51 9.53 -3.10
C ILE A 98 10.53 8.84 -2.15
N SER A 99 10.93 8.62 -0.89
CA SER A 99 10.05 8.03 0.14
C SER A 99 8.92 8.97 0.57
N VAL A 100 9.12 10.28 0.50
CA VAL A 100 8.08 11.27 0.81
C VAL A 100 7.21 11.48 -0.43
N HIS A 101 7.85 11.63 -1.59
CA HIS A 101 7.16 11.84 -2.86
C HIS A 101 6.30 10.63 -3.25
N SER A 102 6.68 9.41 -2.89
CA SER A 102 5.86 8.22 -3.14
C SER A 102 4.54 8.24 -2.37
N ALA A 103 4.49 8.89 -1.20
CA ALA A 103 3.23 9.09 -0.47
C ALA A 103 2.31 10.07 -1.21
N ASP A 104 2.88 11.14 -1.77
CA ASP A 104 2.14 12.14 -2.55
C ASP A 104 1.60 11.50 -3.84
N VAL A 105 2.42 10.73 -4.57
CA VAL A 105 2.01 10.01 -5.79
C VAL A 105 0.89 9.00 -5.50
N LYS A 106 0.93 8.29 -4.38
CA LYS A 106 -0.14 7.35 -3.96
C LYS A 106 -1.46 8.04 -3.66
N SER A 107 -1.44 9.32 -3.29
CA SER A 107 -2.67 10.08 -3.06
C SER A 107 -3.44 10.34 -4.37
N VAL A 108 -2.71 10.45 -5.48
CA VAL A 108 -3.23 10.61 -6.84
C VAL A 108 -3.56 9.24 -7.45
N LEU A 109 -2.57 8.35 -7.48
CA LEU A 109 -2.69 6.99 -8.01
C LEU A 109 -3.26 6.05 -6.94
N ARG A 110 -4.57 6.17 -6.68
CA ARG A 110 -5.21 5.47 -5.55
C ARG A 110 -5.40 3.97 -5.75
N VAL A 111 -5.55 3.52 -6.99
CA VAL A 111 -5.89 2.12 -7.29
C VAL A 111 -4.66 1.37 -7.75
N PHE A 112 -4.03 0.60 -6.87
CA PHE A 112 -2.96 -0.32 -7.23
C PHE A 112 -3.01 -1.56 -6.36
N SER A 113 -2.54 -2.69 -6.88
CA SER A 113 -2.56 -3.98 -6.17
C SER A 113 -1.26 -4.22 -5.41
N ILE A 114 -0.13 -3.81 -5.99
CA ILE A 114 1.19 -3.91 -5.40
C ILE A 114 2.01 -2.67 -5.76
N GLU A 115 2.93 -2.35 -4.87
CA GLU A 115 4.00 -1.38 -5.12
C GLU A 115 5.31 -2.17 -5.29
N VAL A 116 6.07 -1.85 -6.34
CA VAL A 116 7.35 -2.49 -6.64
C VAL A 116 8.42 -1.42 -6.68
N ALA A 117 9.34 -1.45 -5.72
CA ALA A 117 10.56 -0.67 -5.79
C ALA A 117 11.58 -1.41 -6.67
N ALA A 118 11.88 -0.87 -7.85
CA ALA A 118 12.83 -1.42 -8.81
C ALA A 118 14.12 -0.59 -8.80
N ARG A 119 15.27 -1.28 -8.78
CA ARG A 119 16.59 -0.64 -8.85
C ARG A 119 17.31 -0.99 -10.14
N ASP A 120 17.06 -2.20 -10.64
CA ASP A 120 17.63 -2.74 -11.86
C ASP A 120 16.50 -3.18 -12.81
N THR A 121 16.81 -3.23 -14.11
CA THR A 121 15.83 -3.66 -15.14
C THR A 121 15.35 -5.09 -14.94
N ASP A 122 16.18 -5.93 -14.31
CA ASP A 122 15.83 -7.32 -13.95
C ASP A 122 14.66 -7.41 -12.95
N ASP A 123 14.44 -6.38 -12.12
CA ASP A 123 13.32 -6.33 -11.17
C ASP A 123 11.96 -6.14 -11.87
N LEU A 124 11.98 -5.72 -13.14
CA LEU A 124 10.80 -5.39 -13.94
C LEU A 124 10.35 -6.53 -14.85
N LYS A 125 10.93 -7.72 -14.67
CA LYS A 125 10.50 -8.93 -15.34
C LYS A 125 9.09 -9.33 -14.88
N GLU A 126 8.32 -9.91 -15.80
CA GLU A 126 6.93 -10.26 -15.55
C GLU A 126 6.81 -11.38 -14.50
N GLU A 127 7.71 -12.37 -14.52
CA GLU A 127 7.64 -13.55 -13.64
C GLU A 127 7.67 -13.20 -12.14
N PRO A 128 8.64 -12.44 -11.62
CA PRO A 128 8.67 -12.09 -10.19
C PRO A 128 7.46 -11.24 -9.79
N ILE A 129 6.98 -10.40 -10.70
CA ILE A 129 5.81 -9.54 -10.48
C ILE A 129 4.53 -10.38 -10.36
N VAL A 130 4.31 -11.32 -11.29
CA VAL A 130 3.15 -12.22 -11.28
C VAL A 130 3.15 -13.10 -10.03
N VAL A 131 4.31 -13.58 -9.57
CA VAL A 131 4.41 -14.34 -8.31
C VAL A 131 3.97 -13.49 -7.11
N ARG A 132 4.40 -12.23 -7.05
CA ARG A 132 3.95 -11.29 -5.99
C ARG A 132 2.45 -11.03 -6.06
N LEU A 133 1.90 -10.82 -7.27
CA LEU A 133 0.46 -10.63 -7.48
C LEU A 133 -0.36 -11.84 -7.01
N ARG A 134 0.09 -13.06 -7.32
CA ARG A 134 -0.55 -14.32 -6.87
C ARG A 134 -0.54 -14.42 -5.35
N LYS A 135 0.58 -14.07 -4.70
CA LYS A 135 0.71 -14.11 -3.24
C LYS A 135 -0.23 -13.13 -2.54
N THR A 136 -0.33 -11.89 -3.02
CA THR A 136 -1.24 -10.88 -2.46
C THR A 136 -2.70 -11.28 -2.60
N ARG A 137 -3.06 -11.89 -3.73
CA ARG A 137 -4.39 -12.49 -3.94
C ARG A 137 -4.69 -13.52 -2.85
N ASP A 138 -3.82 -14.51 -2.66
CA ASP A 138 -4.09 -15.61 -1.73
C ASP A 138 -4.18 -15.17 -0.26
N ALA A 139 -3.50 -14.09 0.11
CA ALA A 139 -3.63 -13.48 1.44
C ALA A 139 -5.01 -12.85 1.67
N GLY A 140 -5.59 -12.21 0.65
CA GLY A 140 -6.92 -11.61 0.73
C GLY A 140 -8.03 -12.64 0.96
N TRP A 141 -8.03 -13.74 0.19
CA TRP A 141 -9.02 -14.82 0.33
C TRP A 141 -8.96 -15.49 1.71
N ARG A 142 -7.75 -15.66 2.28
CA ARG A 142 -7.55 -16.33 3.58
C ARG A 142 -8.10 -15.50 4.75
N CYS A 143 -8.01 -14.17 4.66
CA CYS A 143 -8.58 -13.27 5.65
C CYS A 143 -10.12 -13.25 5.58
N GLU A 144 -10.71 -13.21 4.38
CA GLU A 144 -12.17 -13.11 4.22
C GLU A 144 -12.91 -14.38 4.69
N LEU A 145 -12.32 -15.56 4.47
CA LEU A 145 -12.85 -16.82 5.01
C LEU A 145 -12.72 -16.90 6.54
N ARG A 146 -11.64 -16.38 7.13
CA ARG A 146 -11.48 -16.37 8.59
C ARG A 146 -12.49 -15.44 9.27
N TRP A 147 -12.80 -14.29 8.68
CA TRP A 147 -13.83 -13.39 9.19
C TRP A 147 -15.25 -13.95 9.04
N ARG A 148 -15.58 -14.58 7.90
CA ARG A 148 -16.90 -15.25 7.73
C ARG A 148 -17.05 -16.44 8.67
N MET A 149 -16.00 -17.22 8.89
CA MET A 149 -16.03 -18.35 9.82
C MET A 149 -16.12 -17.89 11.29
N MET A 150 -15.44 -16.79 11.66
CA MET A 150 -15.59 -16.17 12.99
C MET A 150 -16.98 -15.55 13.21
N ALA A 151 -17.59 -14.94 12.18
CA ALA A 151 -18.94 -14.38 12.28
C ALA A 151 -20.01 -15.48 12.46
N VAL A 152 -19.88 -16.63 11.78
CA VAL A 152 -20.77 -17.79 11.98
C VAL A 152 -20.57 -18.40 13.36
N TYR A 153 -19.34 -18.46 13.87
CA TYR A 153 -19.04 -18.95 15.21
C TYR A 153 -19.65 -18.05 16.29
N TYR A 154 -19.54 -16.72 16.15
CA TYR A 154 -20.11 -15.77 17.11
C TYR A 154 -21.65 -15.75 17.10
N SER A 155 -22.29 -16.05 15.95
CA SER A 155 -23.75 -16.11 15.84
C SER A 155 -24.37 -17.41 16.35
N THR A 156 -23.60 -18.49 16.47
CA THR A 156 -24.10 -19.82 16.90
C THR A 156 -23.68 -20.20 18.32
N ALA A 157 -22.62 -19.58 18.86
CA ALA A 157 -22.08 -19.93 20.18
C ALA A 157 -22.60 -19.08 21.37
N VAL A 158 -23.51 -18.12 21.17
CA VAL A 158 -24.12 -17.36 22.29
C VAL A 158 -25.65 -17.34 22.28
N PRO A 159 -26.32 -18.49 22.56
CA PRO A 159 -27.69 -18.45 23.04
C PRO A 159 -27.83 -18.75 24.55
N PHE A 160 -26.74 -18.84 25.33
CA PHE A 160 -26.82 -19.28 26.74
C PHE A 160 -26.32 -18.31 27.83
N PHE A 161 -25.75 -17.14 27.49
CA PHE A 161 -25.28 -16.16 28.48
C PHE A 161 -26.19 -14.92 28.60
N GLY A 162 -27.47 -15.05 28.24
CA GLY A 162 -28.46 -13.96 28.26
C GLY A 162 -29.24 -13.80 29.58
N LEU A 163 -28.97 -14.57 30.63
CA LEU A 163 -29.80 -14.59 31.85
C LEU A 163 -29.08 -14.32 33.17
N LEU A 164 -27.75 -14.12 33.20
CA LEU A 164 -27.04 -13.87 34.47
C LEU A 164 -26.53 -12.44 34.68
N VAL A 165 -26.49 -11.58 33.65
CA VAL A 165 -25.92 -10.22 33.78
C VAL A 165 -26.97 -9.17 34.21
N ALA A 166 -28.26 -9.51 34.18
CA ALA A 166 -29.31 -8.63 34.68
C ALA A 166 -29.34 -8.52 36.23
N TYR A 167 -28.69 -9.43 36.96
CA TYR A 167 -28.72 -9.44 38.43
C TYR A 167 -27.55 -8.71 39.11
N THR A 168 -26.48 -8.35 38.40
CA THR A 168 -25.30 -7.67 39.01
C THR A 168 -25.25 -6.17 38.75
N LEU A 169 -26.19 -5.61 37.97
CA LEU A 169 -26.27 -4.17 37.68
C LEU A 169 -27.10 -3.35 38.69
N LEU A 170 -27.65 -3.98 39.74
CA LEU A 170 -28.41 -3.27 40.78
C LEU A 170 -27.63 -2.99 42.07
N SER A 171 -26.37 -3.46 42.20
CA SER A 171 -25.60 -3.32 43.46
C SER A 171 -24.38 -2.40 43.37
N HIS A 172 -23.95 -1.99 42.17
CA HIS A 172 -22.76 -1.14 42.00
C HIS A 172 -23.06 0.35 41.77
N THR A 173 -24.34 0.74 41.79
CA THR A 173 -24.78 2.16 41.70
C THR A 173 -24.69 2.91 43.04
N LEU A 174 -24.19 2.28 44.11
CA LEU A 174 -24.15 2.85 45.47
C LEU A 174 -22.76 2.99 46.10
N CYS A 175 -21.67 2.64 45.42
CA CYS A 175 -20.34 2.66 46.04
C CYS A 175 -19.32 3.42 45.18
N TYR A 176 -18.89 4.59 45.65
CA TYR A 176 -17.85 5.47 45.09
C TYR A 176 -18.32 6.69 44.27
N THR A 177 -19.30 7.39 44.84
CA THR A 177 -19.33 8.87 44.84
C THR A 177 -18.72 9.37 46.16
N ILE A 178 -17.46 9.07 46.45
CA ILE A 178 -16.66 9.60 47.59
C ILE A 178 -15.18 9.37 47.21
N GLU A 179 -14.29 10.30 47.59
CA GLU A 179 -12.86 10.39 47.28
C GLU A 179 -12.48 11.09 45.96
N SER A 180 -12.96 12.32 45.87
CA SER A 180 -12.17 13.45 45.37
C SER A 180 -10.85 13.61 46.16
N ASN A 181 -9.79 14.04 45.47
CA ASN A 181 -8.46 14.45 45.96
C ASN A 181 -7.44 13.36 46.36
N VAL A 182 -6.66 12.86 45.39
CA VAL A 182 -5.19 12.80 45.55
C VAL A 182 -4.51 13.06 44.19
N LYS A 183 -3.56 14.00 44.25
CA LYS A 183 -2.72 14.55 43.20
C LYS A 183 -1.53 13.62 42.94
N TYR A 184 -1.36 13.09 41.73
CA TYR A 184 -0.07 12.55 41.29
C TYR A 184 0.35 13.11 39.93
N ARG A 185 1.37 13.96 40.02
CA ARG A 185 2.21 14.52 38.98
C ARG A 185 3.06 13.39 38.39
N LEU A 186 2.82 13.02 37.13
CA LEU A 186 3.76 12.18 36.38
C LEU A 186 4.40 13.02 35.28
N TYR A 187 5.72 13.17 35.43
CA TYR A 187 6.65 13.63 34.40
C TYR A 187 6.53 12.71 33.18
N PHE A 188 6.13 13.26 32.04
CA PHE A 188 6.34 12.65 30.73
C PHE A 188 7.58 13.31 30.12
N PRO A 189 8.62 12.56 29.69
CA PRO A 189 9.66 13.12 28.84
C PRO A 189 9.03 13.49 27.49
N GLU A 190 9.30 14.71 27.03
CA GLU A 190 8.76 15.27 25.80
C GLU A 190 9.22 14.47 24.58
N GLY A 191 8.26 13.82 23.94
CA GLY A 191 8.47 13.08 22.70
C GLY A 191 7.13 12.63 22.12
N VAL A 192 6.74 13.28 21.02
CA VAL A 192 5.77 12.81 20.01
C VAL A 192 4.27 12.93 20.33
N ARG A 193 3.63 13.93 19.73
CA ARG A 193 2.26 13.92 19.14
C ARG A 193 2.28 14.98 18.04
N SER A 194 1.82 14.75 16.80
CA SER A 194 0.58 14.10 16.41
C SER A 194 0.73 13.40 15.05
N TYR A 195 0.35 12.14 14.94
CA TYR A 195 -0.01 11.54 13.65
C TYR A 195 -1.51 11.24 13.67
N ASN A 196 -2.23 11.93 12.78
CA ASN A 196 -3.60 11.62 12.45
C ASN A 196 -3.68 10.19 11.90
N ALA A 197 -4.64 9.46 12.45
CA ALA A 197 -4.97 8.09 12.11
C ALA A 197 -5.32 7.97 10.63
N LEU A 198 -4.59 7.09 9.92
CA LEU A 198 -5.05 6.21 8.84
C LEU A 198 -3.83 5.34 8.46
N ARG A 199 -3.60 4.25 9.20
CA ARG A 199 -2.75 3.14 8.75
C ARG A 199 -3.55 1.85 8.90
N THR A 200 -3.81 1.22 7.77
CA THR A 200 -3.97 -0.23 7.67
C THR A 200 -2.75 -0.89 8.33
N PRO A 201 -2.92 -1.90 9.20
CA PRO A 201 -1.79 -2.70 9.62
C PRO A 201 -1.40 -3.61 8.46
N ALA A 202 -0.31 -3.25 7.78
CA ALA A 202 0.43 -4.16 6.93
C ALA A 202 0.87 -5.36 7.78
N CYS A 203 0.61 -6.56 7.28
CA CYS A 203 1.18 -7.80 7.79
C CYS A 203 2.68 -7.79 7.53
N GLU A 204 3.45 -7.26 8.47
CA GLU A 204 4.91 -7.33 8.47
C GLU A 204 5.31 -8.70 9.02
N TYR A 205 5.48 -9.68 8.11
CA TYR A 205 6.03 -10.98 8.47
C TYR A 205 7.55 -10.86 8.56
N ARG A 206 8.03 -10.66 9.79
CA ARG A 206 9.43 -10.76 10.17
C ARG A 206 9.83 -12.24 10.07
N ALA A 207 10.41 -12.64 8.94
CA ALA A 207 11.07 -13.92 8.79
C ALA A 207 12.54 -13.76 9.25
N ASP A 208 12.77 -13.89 10.55
CA ASP A 208 14.12 -14.09 11.06
C ASP A 208 14.57 -15.52 10.70
N LEU A 209 15.52 -15.57 9.76
CA LEU A 209 16.28 -16.74 9.38
C LEU A 209 17.12 -17.24 10.57
N ALA A 210 16.63 -18.23 11.30
CA ALA A 210 17.48 -19.12 12.06
C ALA A 210 17.94 -20.25 11.12
N GLN A 211 19.02 -19.99 10.38
CA GLN A 211 19.74 -21.05 9.67
C GLN A 211 20.47 -21.93 10.68
N ILE A 212 20.04 -23.18 10.72
CA ILE A 212 20.77 -24.32 11.26
C ILE A 212 22.02 -24.50 10.38
N HIS A 213 23.19 -24.41 10.99
CA HIS A 213 24.47 -24.89 10.44
C HIS A 213 24.75 -26.31 10.99
N PRO A 214 25.57 -27.11 10.28
CA PRO A 214 25.37 -28.54 10.07
C PRO A 214 25.47 -29.44 11.30
#